data_AF-W9BBB5-F1
#
_entry.id   AF-W9BBB5-F1
#
_cell.length_a   1.000
_cell.length_b   1.000
_cell.length_c   1.000
_cell.angle_alpha   90.00
_cell.angle_beta   90.00
_cell.angle_gamma   90.00
#
_symmetry.space_group_name_H-M   'P 1'
#
loop_
_entity.id
_entity.type
_entity.pdbx_description
1 polymer ?
#
loop_
_entity_poly.entity_id
_entity_poly.type
_entity_poly.pdbx_seq_one_letter_code
_entity_poly.pdbx_strand_id
1 'polypeptide(L)'
;MLSILQAIGSIGTFIMAILYFVSVMVQIRQIKISFIPFLAFDQIIIEQTDRLKLKNITESDTDYVNTAFKLQNLGGGTAKNIDIKVYLDEDENKVLQEKHINILPSNKFYLMPINKKAFEEFEDTIKNNGYTTNMYINIKYFSQISKKQNSITYRVNIEEFVNLDDKDLYEMTFDTFNS
;
A
#
# COMPACT_ATOMS: atom_id res chain seq x y z
N MET A 1 13.82 62.54 -3.74
CA MET A 1 12.44 62.04 -3.55
C MET A 1 12.12 60.90 -4.54
N LEU A 2 12.39 61.08 -5.84
CA LEU A 2 12.22 60.03 -6.87
C LEU A 2 13.05 58.74 -6.60
N SER A 3 14.28 58.90 -6.10
CA SER A 3 15.18 57.80 -5.73
C SER A 3 14.71 56.98 -4.53
N ILE A 4 14.02 57.59 -3.57
CA ILE A 4 13.46 56.90 -2.40
C ILE A 4 12.22 56.10 -2.81
N LEU A 5 11.37 56.68 -3.67
CA LEU A 5 10.18 56.00 -4.20
C LEU A 5 10.55 54.79 -5.08
N GLN A 6 11.56 54.93 -5.94
CA GLN A 6 12.11 53.82 -6.73
C GLN A 6 12.76 52.75 -5.85
N ALA A 7 13.48 53.15 -4.79
CA ALA A 7 14.05 52.21 -3.83
C ALA A 7 12.96 51.39 -3.10
N ILE A 8 11.86 52.03 -2.68
CA ILE A 8 10.70 51.34 -2.07
C ILE A 8 10.07 50.35 -3.06
N GLY A 9 9.90 50.75 -4.33
CA GLY A 9 9.42 49.87 -5.40
C GLY A 9 10.32 48.65 -5.64
N SER A 10 11.65 48.84 -5.61
CA SER A 10 12.60 47.73 -5.73
C SER A 10 12.58 46.77 -4.54
N ILE A 11 12.38 47.28 -3.31
CA ILE A 11 12.25 46.44 -2.10
C ILE A 11 10.96 45.62 -2.18
N GLY A 12 9.85 46.22 -2.62
CA GLY A 12 8.59 45.49 -2.82
C GLY A 12 8.72 44.36 -3.83
N THR A 13 9.36 44.61 -4.98
CA THR A 13 9.66 43.58 -5.99
C THR A 13 10.57 42.49 -5.44
N PHE A 14 11.58 42.84 -4.65
CA PHE A 14 12.47 41.88 -4.02
C PHE A 14 11.75 40.96 -3.02
N ILE A 15 10.88 41.51 -2.18
CA ILE A 15 10.05 40.74 -1.25
C ILE A 15 9.11 39.79 -2.03
N MET A 16 8.46 40.29 -3.09
CA MET A 16 7.60 39.45 -3.94
C MET A 16 8.38 38.30 -4.59
N ALA A 17 9.61 38.55 -5.05
CA ALA A 17 10.46 37.51 -5.61
C ALA A 17 10.83 36.42 -4.57
N ILE A 18 11.12 36.80 -3.33
CA ILE A 18 11.38 35.84 -2.24
C ILE A 18 10.13 35.00 -1.96
N LEU A 19 8.95 35.63 -1.86
CA LEU A 19 7.69 34.92 -1.63
C LEU A 19 7.38 33.94 -2.77
N TYR A 20 7.63 34.35 -4.02
CA TYR A 20 7.47 33.48 -5.19
C TYR A 20 8.42 32.27 -5.12
N PHE A 21 9.68 32.50 -4.74
CA PHE A 21 10.67 31.45 -4.59
C PHE A 21 10.27 30.45 -3.50
N VAL A 22 9.82 30.92 -2.34
CA VAL A 22 9.30 30.05 -1.25
C VAL A 22 8.08 29.26 -1.72
N SER A 23 7.14 29.90 -2.43
CA SER A 23 5.97 29.22 -2.99
C SER A 23 6.36 28.09 -3.94
N VAL A 24 7.28 28.34 -4.88
CA VAL A 24 7.79 27.32 -5.80
C VAL A 24 8.48 26.17 -5.05
N MET A 25 9.27 26.48 -4.01
CA MET A 25 9.91 25.45 -3.18
C MET A 25 8.90 24.56 -2.45
N VAL A 26 7.81 25.15 -1.93
CA VAL A 26 6.72 24.39 -1.29
C VAL A 26 6.02 23.50 -2.31
N GLN A 27 5.70 24.02 -3.51
CA GLN A 27 5.06 23.24 -4.57
C GLN A 27 5.93 22.05 -5.01
N ILE A 28 7.23 22.27 -5.25
CA ILE A 28 8.17 21.20 -5.60
C ILE A 28 8.21 20.13 -4.50
N ARG A 29 8.22 20.54 -3.23
CA ARG A 29 8.23 19.60 -2.10
C ARG A 29 6.94 18.78 -2.02
N GLN A 30 5.77 19.40 -2.19
CA GLN A 30 4.48 18.70 -2.19
C GLN A 30 4.39 17.71 -3.35
N ILE A 31 4.81 18.12 -4.55
CA ILE A 31 4.89 17.26 -5.73
C ILE A 31 5.80 16.06 -5.43
N LYS A 32 6.99 16.28 -4.85
CA LYS A 32 7.93 15.21 -4.51
C LYS A 32 7.35 14.21 -3.50
N ILE A 33 6.60 14.67 -2.49
CA ILE A 33 5.92 13.82 -1.49
C ILE A 33 4.82 13.00 -2.15
N SER A 34 4.03 13.60 -3.05
CA SER A 34 2.97 12.91 -3.81
C SER A 34 3.48 11.77 -4.69
N PHE A 35 4.80 11.70 -4.92
CA PHE A 35 5.42 10.68 -5.77
C PHE A 35 6.21 9.64 -4.98
N ILE A 36 6.39 9.76 -3.66
CA ILE A 36 7.06 8.73 -2.87
C ILE A 36 6.30 7.42 -3.06
N PRO A 37 6.94 6.36 -3.59
CA PRO A 37 6.29 5.09 -3.81
C PRO A 37 5.83 4.52 -2.48
N PHE A 38 4.52 4.39 -2.33
CA PHE A 38 3.90 3.76 -1.17
C PHE A 38 2.97 2.66 -1.69
N LEU A 39 3.37 1.42 -1.42
CA LEU A 39 2.67 0.20 -1.78
C LEU A 39 2.11 -0.41 -0.50
N ALA A 40 0.79 -0.46 -0.38
CA ALA A 40 0.09 -0.98 0.79
C ALA A 40 -1.14 -1.77 0.35
N PHE A 41 -1.58 -2.69 1.20
CA PHE A 41 -2.81 -3.43 0.97
C PHE A 41 -3.98 -2.75 1.67
N ASP A 42 -5.17 -2.84 1.07
CA ASP A 42 -6.39 -2.49 1.78
C ASP A 42 -6.67 -3.53 2.87
N GLN A 43 -7.41 -3.10 3.90
CA GLN A 43 -7.99 -4.02 4.88
C GLN A 43 -9.02 -4.92 4.21
N ILE A 44 -9.06 -6.18 4.65
CA ILE A 44 -9.88 -7.22 4.05
C ILE A 44 -10.76 -7.84 5.12
N ILE A 45 -12.05 -8.00 4.82
CA ILE A 45 -12.98 -8.79 5.62
C ILE A 45 -12.99 -10.20 5.06
N ILE A 46 -12.93 -11.18 5.94
CA ILE A 46 -13.07 -12.58 5.64
C ILE A 46 -14.37 -13.07 6.24
N GLU A 47 -15.22 -13.68 5.42
CA GLU A 47 -16.45 -14.34 5.85
C GLU A 47 -16.26 -15.84 5.74
N GLN A 48 -16.33 -16.52 6.88
CA GLN A 48 -16.27 -17.97 6.94
C GLN A 48 -17.67 -18.55 6.67
N THR A 49 -17.83 -19.17 5.50
CA THR A 49 -19.03 -19.94 5.13
C THR A 49 -18.63 -21.40 4.86
N ASP A 50 -19.29 -22.11 3.94
CA ASP A 50 -18.81 -23.41 3.42
C ASP A 50 -17.40 -23.30 2.78
N ARG A 51 -17.06 -22.11 2.28
CA ARG A 51 -15.72 -21.73 1.80
C ARG A 51 -15.40 -20.32 2.27
N LEU A 52 -14.11 -20.03 2.43
CA LEU A 52 -13.63 -18.72 2.85
C LEU A 52 -13.85 -17.69 1.73
N LYS A 53 -14.50 -16.56 2.06
CA LYS A 53 -14.70 -15.44 1.13
C LYS A 53 -13.92 -14.24 1.64
N LEU A 54 -12.95 -13.75 0.88
CA LEU A 54 -12.26 -12.50 1.19
C LEU A 54 -13.04 -11.35 0.56
N LYS A 55 -13.05 -10.16 1.15
CA LYS A 55 -13.72 -8.97 0.62
C LYS A 55 -12.86 -7.76 0.93
N ASN A 56 -12.40 -7.07 -0.11
CA ASN A 56 -11.73 -5.78 0.08
C ASN A 56 -12.78 -4.75 0.51
N ILE A 57 -12.54 -4.00 1.59
CA ILE A 57 -13.56 -3.10 2.18
C ILE A 57 -13.91 -1.92 1.24
N THR A 58 -13.09 -1.65 0.23
CA THR A 58 -13.19 -0.43 -0.59
C THR A 58 -14.06 -0.52 -1.85
N GLU A 59 -14.71 -1.65 -2.17
CA GLU A 59 -15.48 -1.80 -3.42
C GLU A 59 -16.84 -2.51 -3.31
N SER A 60 -17.82 -1.95 -4.04
CA SER A 60 -19.05 -2.61 -4.46
C SER A 60 -18.77 -3.48 -5.71
N ASP A 61 -19.07 -4.77 -5.61
CA ASP A 61 -19.24 -5.75 -6.69
C ASP A 61 -18.00 -6.24 -7.47
N THR A 62 -17.64 -7.50 -7.26
CA THR A 62 -17.73 -8.61 -8.23
C THR A 62 -17.13 -9.90 -7.62
N ASP A 63 -17.59 -11.08 -8.04
CA ASP A 63 -17.12 -12.38 -7.48
C ASP A 63 -15.59 -12.61 -7.60
N TYR A 64 -14.92 -11.92 -8.51
CA TYR A 64 -13.46 -11.97 -8.69
C TYR A 64 -12.69 -11.18 -7.61
N VAL A 65 -13.35 -10.25 -6.93
CA VAL A 65 -12.78 -9.48 -5.81
C VAL A 65 -12.64 -10.38 -4.57
N ASN A 66 -13.30 -11.55 -4.56
CA ASN A 66 -13.38 -12.38 -3.37
C ASN A 66 -12.15 -13.25 -3.07
N THR A 67 -11.14 -13.22 -3.96
CA THR A 67 -9.89 -14.00 -3.83
C THR A 67 -8.66 -13.20 -4.27
N ALA A 68 -8.74 -11.86 -4.20
CA ALA A 68 -7.64 -11.00 -4.59
C ALA A 68 -7.36 -9.92 -3.54
N PHE A 69 -6.08 -9.60 -3.36
CA PHE A 69 -5.63 -8.47 -2.55
C PHE A 69 -5.55 -7.21 -3.40
N LYS A 70 -6.11 -6.11 -2.90
CA LYS A 70 -5.96 -4.81 -3.54
C LYS A 70 -4.67 -4.15 -3.08
N LEU A 71 -3.65 -4.19 -3.93
CA LEU A 71 -2.39 -3.49 -3.72
C LEU A 71 -2.51 -2.05 -4.22
N GLN A 72 -2.58 -1.11 -3.30
CA GLN A 72 -2.62 0.32 -3.58
C GLN A 72 -1.27 0.81 -4.10
N ASN A 73 -1.32 1.70 -5.10
CA ASN A 73 -0.17 2.39 -5.68
C ASN A 73 -0.28 3.89 -5.41
N LEU A 74 -0.03 4.28 -4.16
CA LEU A 74 -0.22 5.66 -3.71
C LEU A 74 0.89 6.63 -4.16
N GLY A 75 1.97 6.12 -4.78
CA GLY A 75 3.08 6.93 -5.31
C GLY A 75 3.00 7.26 -6.80
N GLY A 76 1.83 7.13 -7.44
CA GLY A 76 1.65 7.47 -8.85
C GLY A 76 2.46 6.60 -9.83
N GLY A 77 2.75 5.35 -9.45
CA GLY A 77 3.48 4.36 -10.26
C GLY A 77 4.96 4.66 -10.49
N THR A 78 5.58 5.33 -9.51
CA THR A 78 7.03 5.51 -9.42
C THR A 78 7.75 4.25 -8.98
N ALA A 79 7.03 3.28 -8.40
CA ALA A 79 7.51 1.91 -8.18
C ALA A 79 7.45 1.11 -9.50
N LYS A 80 8.57 0.52 -9.89
CA LYS A 80 8.72 -0.36 -11.07
C LYS A 80 9.34 -1.69 -10.67
N ASN A 81 9.12 -2.72 -11.49
CA ASN A 81 9.64 -4.08 -11.26
C ASN A 81 9.29 -4.55 -9.84
N ILE A 82 8.00 -4.64 -9.57
CA ILE A 82 7.51 -4.97 -8.23
C ILE A 82 7.48 -6.51 -8.13
N ASP A 83 8.30 -7.05 -7.24
CA ASP A 83 8.34 -8.45 -6.89
C ASP A 83 7.64 -8.62 -5.54
N ILE A 84 6.60 -9.46 -5.51
CA ILE A 84 5.84 -9.78 -4.30
C ILE A 84 6.08 -11.23 -3.95
N LYS A 85 6.50 -11.49 -2.72
CA LYS A 85 6.65 -12.83 -2.15
C LYS A 85 5.76 -12.97 -0.93
N VAL A 86 4.94 -14.01 -0.93
CA VAL A 86 4.15 -14.44 0.22
C VAL A 86 4.79 -15.72 0.75
N TYR A 87 5.14 -15.75 2.03
CA TYR A 87 5.83 -16.87 2.64
C TYR A 87 5.40 -17.06 4.09
N LEU A 88 5.67 -18.25 4.62
CA LEU A 88 5.48 -18.58 6.03
C LEU A 88 6.79 -18.56 6.78
N ASP A 89 6.67 -18.20 8.05
CA ASP A 89 7.75 -18.04 9.01
C ASP A 89 8.73 -16.92 8.61
N GLU A 90 9.45 -16.36 9.57
CA GLU A 90 10.30 -15.18 9.32
C GLU A 90 11.45 -15.46 8.34
N ASP A 91 11.86 -16.72 8.19
CA ASP A 91 13.05 -17.13 7.45
C ASP A 91 12.86 -17.31 5.92
N GLU A 92 11.74 -16.86 5.34
CA GLU A 92 11.41 -17.01 3.89
C GLU A 92 11.41 -18.47 3.36
N ASN A 93 11.56 -19.48 4.22
CA ASN A 93 11.83 -20.86 3.80
C ASN A 93 10.66 -21.55 3.10
N LYS A 94 9.41 -21.16 3.42
CA LYS A 94 8.20 -21.74 2.83
C LYS A 94 7.44 -20.69 2.02
N VAL A 95 7.90 -20.48 0.78
CA VAL A 95 7.26 -19.57 -0.16
C VAL A 95 5.93 -20.14 -0.64
N LEU A 96 4.84 -19.43 -0.33
CA LEU A 96 3.49 -19.77 -0.74
C LEU A 96 3.20 -19.23 -2.14
N GLN A 97 3.61 -18.00 -2.44
CA GLN A 97 3.34 -17.33 -3.71
C GLN A 97 4.43 -16.33 -4.08
N GLU A 98 4.80 -16.31 -5.35
CA GLU A 98 5.62 -15.25 -5.94
C GLU A 98 4.88 -14.62 -7.12
N LYS A 99 4.96 -13.30 -7.23
CA LYS A 99 4.38 -12.53 -8.34
C LYS A 99 5.35 -11.43 -8.75
N HIS A 100 5.57 -11.33 -10.06
CA HIS A 100 6.22 -10.18 -10.67
C HIS A 100 5.15 -9.33 -11.34
N ILE A 101 5.07 -8.04 -10.97
CA ILE A 101 4.07 -7.12 -11.51
C ILE A 101 4.70 -5.81 -11.96
N ASN A 102 4.11 -5.25 -13.01
CA ASN A 102 4.43 -3.91 -13.49
C ASN A 102 3.15 -3.08 -13.51
N ILE A 103 3.07 -2.13 -12.57
CA ILE A 103 1.92 -1.24 -12.46
C ILE A 103 2.18 0.01 -13.33
N LEU A 104 1.21 0.35 -14.18
CA LEU A 104 1.24 1.57 -14.97
C LEU A 104 1.01 2.80 -14.07
N PRO A 105 1.64 3.95 -14.35
CA PRO A 105 1.46 5.17 -13.56
C PRO A 105 0.02 5.64 -13.39
N SER A 106 -0.83 5.36 -14.39
CA SER A 106 -2.26 5.71 -14.37
C SER A 106 -3.10 4.85 -13.42
N ASN A 107 -2.59 3.69 -12.99
CA ASN A 107 -3.36 2.73 -12.20
C ASN A 107 -3.19 3.02 -10.72
N LYS A 108 -4.31 3.27 -10.04
CA LYS A 108 -4.36 3.54 -8.60
C LYS A 108 -4.10 2.31 -7.74
N PHE A 109 -4.43 1.13 -8.27
CA PHE A 109 -4.24 -0.14 -7.57
C PHE A 109 -4.02 -1.28 -8.56
N TYR A 110 -3.60 -2.42 -8.01
CA TYR A 110 -3.52 -3.70 -8.69
C TYR A 110 -4.26 -4.75 -7.87
N LEU A 111 -5.17 -5.50 -8.52
CA LEU A 111 -5.78 -6.68 -7.91
C LEU A 111 -4.82 -7.85 -8.07
N MET A 112 -4.27 -8.32 -6.96
CA MET A 112 -3.36 -9.45 -6.87
C MET A 112 -4.15 -10.70 -6.49
N PRO A 113 -4.41 -11.64 -7.41
CA PRO A 113 -5.07 -12.89 -7.07
C PRO A 113 -4.22 -13.70 -6.10
N ILE A 114 -4.89 -14.31 -5.12
CA ILE A 114 -4.29 -15.20 -4.13
C ILE A 114 -4.22 -16.60 -4.74
N ASN A 115 -3.07 -17.25 -4.62
CA ASN A 115 -2.92 -18.61 -5.10
C ASN A 115 -3.56 -19.61 -4.13
N LYS A 116 -3.74 -20.84 -4.63
CA LYS A 116 -4.35 -21.91 -3.85
C LYS A 116 -3.63 -22.20 -2.53
N LYS A 117 -2.29 -22.23 -2.52
CA LYS A 117 -1.51 -22.56 -1.30
C LYS A 117 -1.65 -21.50 -0.21
N ALA A 118 -1.61 -20.23 -0.57
CA ALA A 118 -1.80 -19.11 0.36
C ALA A 118 -3.24 -19.06 0.86
N PHE A 119 -4.20 -19.34 -0.02
CA PHE A 119 -5.61 -19.42 0.35
C PHE A 119 -5.89 -20.57 1.34
N GLU A 120 -5.34 -21.77 1.09
CA GLU A 120 -5.44 -22.92 2.01
C GLU A 120 -4.85 -22.61 3.39
N GLU A 121 -3.71 -21.91 3.44
CA GLU A 121 -3.10 -21.49 4.70
C GLU A 121 -3.98 -20.51 5.51
N PHE A 122 -4.70 -19.60 4.83
CA PHE A 122 -5.67 -18.74 5.51
C PHE A 122 -6.85 -19.54 6.06
N GLU A 123 -7.37 -20.51 5.30
CA GLU A 123 -8.44 -21.40 5.77
C GLU A 123 -8.00 -22.20 7.01
N ASP A 124 -6.78 -22.72 7.00
CA ASP A 124 -6.23 -23.48 8.12
C ASP A 124 -5.98 -22.59 9.34
N THR A 125 -5.53 -21.35 9.14
CA THR A 125 -5.33 -20.38 10.24
C THR A 125 -6.65 -20.03 10.92
N ILE A 126 -7.71 -19.80 10.14
CA ILE A 126 -9.02 -19.45 10.68
C ILE A 126 -9.67 -20.63 11.42
N LYS A 127 -9.61 -21.84 10.85
CA LYS A 127 -10.12 -23.06 11.50
C LYS A 127 -9.44 -23.34 12.85
N ASN A 128 -8.19 -22.89 13.00
CA ASN A 128 -7.44 -23.01 14.23
C ASN A 128 -7.67 -21.83 15.19
N ASN A 129 -8.86 -21.20 15.20
CA ASN A 129 -9.26 -20.09 16.08
C ASN A 129 -8.51 -18.75 15.88
N GLY A 130 -8.32 -18.32 14.62
CA GLY A 130 -8.09 -16.89 14.31
C GLY A 130 -6.88 -16.24 15.00
N TYR A 131 -5.76 -16.94 15.13
CA TYR A 131 -4.54 -16.40 15.73
C TYR A 131 -3.73 -15.54 14.74
N THR A 132 -2.77 -14.77 15.26
CA THR A 132 -1.69 -14.13 14.49
C THR A 132 -1.11 -15.11 13.49
N THR A 133 -1.19 -14.78 12.21
CA THR A 133 -0.64 -15.62 11.14
C THR A 133 0.90 -15.57 11.20
N ASN A 134 1.56 -16.66 10.83
CA ASN A 134 2.99 -16.67 10.54
C ASN A 134 3.27 -16.27 9.09
N MET A 135 2.32 -15.62 8.42
CA MET A 135 2.43 -15.23 7.03
C MET A 135 3.01 -13.83 6.89
N TYR A 136 3.95 -13.71 5.96
CA TYR A 136 4.61 -12.48 5.63
C TYR A 136 4.48 -12.21 4.12
N ILE A 137 4.38 -10.93 3.79
CA ILE A 137 4.37 -10.44 2.41
C ILE A 137 5.53 -9.48 2.24
N ASN A 138 6.54 -9.89 1.48
CA ASN A 138 7.63 -9.01 1.10
C ASN A 138 7.36 -8.41 -0.28
N ILE A 139 7.50 -7.10 -0.38
CA ILE A 139 7.38 -6.33 -1.61
C ILE A 139 8.73 -5.67 -1.91
N LYS A 140 9.41 -6.14 -2.94
CA LYS A 140 10.61 -5.52 -3.49
C LYS A 140 10.25 -4.71 -4.72
N TYR A 141 10.78 -3.49 -4.83
CA TYR A 141 10.53 -2.66 -6.00
C TYR A 141 11.66 -1.66 -6.24
N PHE A 142 11.79 -1.22 -7.49
CA PHE A 142 12.68 -0.14 -7.87
C PHE A 142 11.95 1.20 -7.83
N SER A 143 12.43 2.15 -7.02
CA SER A 143 11.91 3.51 -6.99
C SER A 143 12.53 4.35 -8.09
N GLN A 144 11.71 4.86 -9.01
CA GLN A 144 12.15 5.77 -10.07
C GLN A 144 12.63 7.13 -9.55
N ILE A 145 12.30 7.49 -8.32
CA ILE A 145 12.67 8.79 -7.72
C ILE A 145 13.99 8.69 -6.99
N SER A 146 14.09 7.72 -6.07
CA SER A 146 15.35 7.54 -5.33
C SER A 146 16.40 6.80 -6.16
N LYS A 147 16.01 6.17 -7.27
CA LYS A 147 16.85 5.30 -8.12
C LYS A 147 17.46 4.14 -7.33
N LYS A 148 16.76 3.68 -6.29
CA LYS A 148 17.20 2.59 -5.41
C LYS A 148 16.15 1.48 -5.38
N GLN A 149 16.63 0.27 -5.10
CA GLN A 149 15.77 -0.84 -4.75
C GLN A 149 15.34 -0.68 -3.30
N ASN A 150 14.04 -0.77 -3.06
CA ASN A 150 13.45 -0.77 -1.74
C ASN A 150 12.75 -2.10 -1.50
N SER A 151 12.57 -2.42 -0.22
CA SER A 151 11.88 -3.60 0.24
C SER A 151 10.99 -3.19 1.41
N ILE A 152 9.74 -3.64 1.41
CA ILE A 152 8.81 -3.47 2.52
C ILE A 152 8.28 -4.86 2.84
N THR A 153 8.31 -5.24 4.11
CA THR A 153 7.72 -6.51 4.56
C THR A 153 6.52 -6.20 5.42
N TYR A 154 5.42 -6.90 5.16
CA TYR A 154 4.21 -6.88 5.95
C TYR A 154 4.04 -8.21 6.66
N ARG A 155 3.69 -8.17 7.94
CA ARG A 155 3.12 -9.32 8.66
C ARG A 155 1.61 -9.30 8.47
N VAL A 156 1.04 -10.44 8.10
CA VAL A 156 -0.40 -10.59 7.96
C VAL A 156 -0.96 -10.98 9.32
N ASN A 157 -1.96 -10.26 9.81
CA ASN A 157 -2.72 -10.63 11.01
C ASN A 157 -4.16 -10.92 10.62
N ILE A 158 -4.79 -11.87 11.31
CA ILE A 158 -6.20 -12.19 11.17
C ILE A 158 -6.80 -12.11 12.57
N GLU A 159 -7.84 -11.30 12.75
CA GLU A 159 -8.51 -11.10 14.03
C GLU A 159 -10.02 -11.30 13.85
N GLU A 160 -10.67 -11.97 14.80
CA GLU A 160 -12.13 -12.13 14.81
C GLU A 160 -12.80 -10.81 15.25
N PHE A 161 -13.92 -10.45 14.61
CA PHE A 161 -14.71 -9.29 15.01
C PHE A 161 -16.21 -9.58 15.03
N VAL A 162 -16.91 -8.87 15.92
CA VAL A 162 -18.35 -9.07 16.15
C VAL A 162 -19.16 -8.39 15.03
N ASN A 163 -20.24 -9.04 14.61
CA ASN A 163 -21.27 -8.44 13.76
C ASN A 163 -22.67 -8.61 14.38
N LEU A 164 -23.65 -7.96 13.75
CA LEU A 164 -25.06 -8.03 14.17
C LEU A 164 -25.81 -9.24 13.59
N ASP A 165 -25.18 -9.98 12.68
CA ASP A 165 -25.81 -11.04 11.88
C ASP A 165 -25.37 -12.46 12.34
N ASP A 166 -24.74 -12.58 13.51
CA ASP A 166 -24.16 -13.81 14.08
C ASP A 166 -23.32 -14.64 13.08
N LYS A 167 -22.55 -13.96 12.21
CA LYS A 167 -21.64 -14.63 11.28
C LYS A 167 -20.22 -14.69 11.79
N ASP A 168 -19.50 -15.74 11.43
CA ASP A 168 -18.06 -15.87 11.65
C ASP A 168 -17.30 -14.93 10.68
N LEU A 169 -16.93 -13.75 11.17
CA LEU A 169 -16.18 -12.74 10.42
C LEU A 169 -14.80 -12.49 11.02
N TYR A 170 -13.83 -12.31 10.13
CA TYR A 170 -12.46 -12.01 10.49
C TYR A 170 -11.95 -10.81 9.69
N GLU A 171 -11.11 -10.02 10.31
CA GLU A 171 -10.41 -8.91 9.70
C GLU A 171 -8.98 -9.32 9.42
N MET A 172 -8.54 -9.15 8.18
CA MET A 172 -7.15 -9.31 7.79
C MET A 172 -6.49 -7.93 7.64
N THR A 173 -5.43 -7.75 8.42
CA THR A 173 -4.62 -6.53 8.47
C THR A 173 -3.16 -6.81 8.10
N PHE A 174 -2.44 -5.75 7.73
CA PHE A 174 -1.07 -5.82 7.24
C PHE A 174 -0.19 -4.84 8.00
N ASP A 175 0.58 -5.34 8.94
CA ASP A 175 1.49 -4.52 9.75
C ASP A 175 2.88 -4.51 9.12
N THR A 176 3.50 -3.33 9.02
CA THR A 176 4.89 -3.24 8.56
C THR A 176 5.81 -3.95 9.56
N PHE A 177 6.47 -5.01 9.10
CA PHE A 177 7.45 -5.75 9.88
C PHE A 177 8.82 -5.09 9.72
N ASN A 178 9.38 -4.60 10.84
CA ASN A 178 10.66 -3.89 10.92
C ASN A 178 10.76 -2.60 10.07
N SER A 179 9.97 -1.56 10.42
CA SER A 179 10.19 -0.19 9.88
C SER A 179 11.36 0.53 10.56
#